data_AF-A0A1M4S619-F1
#
_entry.id   AF-A0A1M4S619-F1
#
_cell.length_a   1.000
_cell.length_b   1.000
_cell.length_c   1.000
_cell.angle_alpha   90.00
_cell.angle_beta   90.00
_cell.angle_gamma   90.00
#
_symmetry.space_group_name_H-M   'P 1'
#
loop_
_entity.id
_entity.type
_entity.pdbx_description
1 polymer ?
#
loop_
_entity_poly.entity_id
_entity_poly.type
_entity_poly.pdbx_seq_one_letter_code
_entity_poly.pdbx_strand_id
1 'polypeptide(L)'
;MKMKKLYLWINEDLNLIRESLLKNKKIILPIFSGVLFVLFFGRLNIIIVLLSIIAFIDYNTLYIPDILNYTLIILGILNTTFLNISIGIMLFLLLIQYAKKDKLGYGDVKLLFGLSLVYGINIFYIIIFSVIISLIFERKEKAPLGYYLFWGAIVENIWFFNFQPFTYF
;
A
#
# COMPACT_ATOMS: atom_id res chain seq x y z
N MET A 1 -25.34 -17.98 -11.09
CA MET A 1 -25.17 -16.58 -11.54
C MET A 1 -24.05 -15.83 -10.79
N LYS A 2 -23.87 -16.00 -9.46
CA LYS A 2 -22.82 -15.33 -8.67
C LYS A 2 -21.36 -15.73 -9.04
N MET A 3 -21.08 -17.00 -9.33
CA MET A 3 -19.72 -17.45 -9.70
C MET A 3 -19.23 -16.87 -11.03
N LYS A 4 -20.11 -16.69 -12.03
CA LYS A 4 -19.74 -16.07 -13.31
C LYS A 4 -19.28 -14.61 -13.12
N LYS A 5 -19.90 -13.87 -12.19
CA LYS A 5 -19.49 -12.49 -11.87
C LYS A 5 -18.13 -12.42 -11.16
N LEU A 6 -17.90 -13.32 -10.21
CA LEU A 6 -16.60 -13.40 -9.51
C LEU A 6 -15.46 -13.72 -10.50
N TYR A 7 -15.69 -14.71 -11.37
CA TYR A 7 -14.71 -15.10 -12.39
C TYR A 7 -14.39 -13.97 -13.36
N LEU A 8 -15.41 -13.23 -13.83
CA LEU A 8 -15.20 -12.08 -14.70
C LEU A 8 -14.33 -11.00 -14.05
N TRP A 9 -14.64 -10.65 -12.80
CA TRP A 9 -13.89 -9.63 -12.06
C TRP A 9 -12.44 -10.04 -11.78
N ILE A 10 -12.20 -11.31 -11.44
CA ILE A 10 -10.84 -11.84 -11.29
C ILE A 10 -10.08 -11.75 -12.63
N ASN A 11 -10.74 -12.06 -13.73
CA ASN A 11 -10.12 -12.01 -15.05
C ASN A 11 -9.79 -10.57 -15.50
N GLU A 12 -10.63 -9.60 -15.12
CA GLU A 12 -10.35 -8.17 -15.33
C GLU A 12 -9.10 -7.72 -14.56
N ASP A 13 -8.98 -8.08 -13.27
CA ASP A 13 -7.79 -7.78 -12.46
C ASP A 13 -6.53 -8.44 -13.04
N LEU A 14 -6.62 -9.69 -13.51
CA LEU A 14 -5.50 -10.39 -14.15
C LEU A 14 -5.06 -9.70 -15.46
N ASN A 15 -6.02 -9.21 -16.25
CA ASN A 15 -5.72 -8.45 -17.46
C ASN A 15 -5.03 -7.12 -17.11
N LEU A 16 -5.49 -6.41 -16.08
CA LEU A 16 -4.84 -5.18 -15.59
C LEU A 16 -3.39 -5.44 -15.17
N ILE A 17 -3.14 -6.54 -14.43
CA ILE A 17 -1.79 -6.94 -14.03
C ILE A 17 -0.94 -7.20 -15.29
N ARG A 18 -1.47 -7.94 -16.27
CA ARG A 18 -0.75 -8.24 -17.51
C ARG A 18 -0.42 -6.98 -18.31
N GLU A 19 -1.36 -6.05 -18.42
CA GLU A 19 -1.13 -4.77 -19.10
C GLU A 19 -0.08 -3.91 -18.39
N SER A 20 -0.09 -3.91 -17.05
CA SER A 20 0.87 -3.14 -16.25
C SER A 20 2.32 -3.56 -16.51
N LEU A 21 2.55 -4.88 -16.67
CA LEU A 21 3.88 -5.45 -16.96
C LEU A 21 4.44 -5.00 -18.32
N LEU A 22 3.57 -4.54 -19.22
CA LEU A 22 3.96 -4.03 -20.53
C LEU A 22 4.23 -2.51 -20.53
N LYS A 23 3.72 -1.75 -19.54
CA LYS A 23 3.50 -0.30 -19.70
C LYS A 23 4.59 0.67 -19.22
N ASN A 24 5.42 0.39 -18.23
CA ASN A 24 6.62 1.23 -17.97
C ASN A 24 7.63 0.48 -17.12
N LYS A 25 8.67 -0.07 -17.73
CA LYS A 25 9.69 -0.86 -17.00
C LYS A 25 10.61 -0.01 -16.12
N LYS A 26 10.63 1.31 -16.28
CA LYS A 26 11.53 2.20 -15.53
C LYS A 26 11.20 2.23 -14.04
N ILE A 27 9.92 2.05 -13.66
CA ILE A 27 9.50 2.06 -12.25
C ILE A 27 9.91 0.80 -11.48
N ILE A 28 10.29 -0.28 -12.20
CA ILE A 28 10.78 -1.51 -11.58
C ILE A 28 12.03 -1.23 -10.74
N LEU A 29 12.92 -0.37 -11.23
CA LEU A 29 14.18 -0.09 -10.54
C LEU A 29 13.95 0.60 -9.18
N PRO A 30 13.18 1.72 -9.07
CA PRO A 30 12.80 2.29 -7.78
C PRO A 30 12.12 1.28 -6.84
N ILE A 31 11.14 0.52 -7.34
CA ILE A 31 10.40 -0.43 -6.49
C ILE A 31 11.33 -1.54 -5.98
N PHE A 32 12.13 -2.13 -6.87
CA PHE A 32 13.08 -3.17 -6.50
C PHE A 32 14.17 -2.63 -5.56
N SER A 33 14.62 -1.39 -5.76
CA SER A 33 15.56 -0.74 -4.84
C SER A 33 14.97 -0.63 -3.43
N GLY A 34 13.69 -0.31 -3.30
CA GLY A 34 12.99 -0.28 -2.01
C GLY A 34 12.91 -1.65 -1.34
N VAL A 35 12.60 -2.70 -2.12
CA VAL A 35 12.58 -4.09 -1.62
C VAL A 35 13.98 -4.53 -1.16
N LEU A 36 15.02 -4.25 -1.94
CA LEU A 36 16.41 -4.50 -1.55
C LEU A 36 16.79 -3.74 -0.29
N PHE A 37 16.34 -2.48 -0.16
CA PHE A 37 16.64 -1.66 1.00
C PHE A 37 16.06 -2.27 2.28
N VAL A 38 14.82 -2.80 2.23
CA VAL A 38 14.23 -3.56 3.34
C VAL A 38 14.98 -4.88 3.59
N LEU A 39 15.44 -5.57 2.53
CA LEU A 39 16.20 -6.81 2.67
C LEU A 39 17.54 -6.60 3.40
N PHE A 40 18.24 -5.48 3.15
CA PHE A 40 19.53 -5.18 3.78
C PHE A 40 19.41 -4.51 5.15
N PHE A 41 18.39 -3.67 5.35
CA PHE A 41 18.32 -2.77 6.51
C PHE A 41 17.03 -2.91 7.34
N GLY A 42 16.11 -3.80 6.99
CA GLY A 42 14.86 -3.99 7.71
C GLY A 42 14.51 -5.46 7.87
N ARG A 43 13.21 -5.73 7.92
CA ARG A 43 12.69 -7.10 7.95
C ARG A 43 11.76 -7.32 6.77
N LEU A 44 12.29 -8.00 5.76
CA LEU A 44 11.48 -8.41 4.61
C LEU A 44 10.34 -9.32 5.08
N ASN A 45 9.12 -8.96 4.69
CA ASN A 45 7.93 -9.74 4.95
C ASN A 45 7.05 -9.80 3.69
N ILE A 46 6.04 -10.68 3.71
CA ILE A 46 5.12 -10.85 2.58
C ILE A 46 4.36 -9.57 2.23
N ILE A 47 4.18 -8.66 3.20
CA ILE A 47 3.42 -7.42 3.06
C ILE A 47 4.20 -6.41 2.23
N ILE A 48 5.51 -6.28 2.44
CA ILE A 48 6.38 -5.46 1.60
C ILE A 48 6.40 -5.97 0.17
N VAL A 49 6.44 -7.30 -0.03
CA VAL A 49 6.36 -7.89 -1.38
C VAL A 49 5.00 -7.56 -2.02
N LEU A 50 3.90 -7.72 -1.29
CA LEU A 50 2.56 -7.40 -1.79
C LEU A 50 2.42 -5.91 -2.14
N LEU A 51 2.93 -5.01 -1.30
CA LEU A 51 2.94 -3.58 -1.54
C LEU A 51 3.80 -3.20 -2.74
N SER A 52 4.91 -3.89 -2.99
CA SER A 52 5.73 -3.65 -4.17
C SER A 52 4.97 -3.96 -5.46
N ILE A 53 4.15 -5.02 -5.46
CA ILE A 53 3.29 -5.40 -6.58
C ILE A 53 2.18 -4.36 -6.76
N ILE A 54 1.52 -3.94 -5.67
CA ILE A 54 0.49 -2.89 -5.69
C ILE A 54 1.06 -1.59 -6.25
N ALA A 55 2.22 -1.13 -5.74
CA ALA A 55 2.89 0.08 -6.20
C ALA A 55 3.26 -0.01 -7.69
N PHE A 56 3.72 -1.16 -8.15
CA PHE A 56 4.08 -1.36 -9.56
C PHE A 56 2.86 -1.24 -10.47
N ILE A 57 1.75 -1.86 -10.11
CA ILE A 57 0.54 -1.84 -10.93
C ILE A 57 -0.08 -0.46 -10.88
N ASP A 58 -0.25 0.11 -9.69
CA ASP A 58 -0.83 1.43 -9.47
C ASP A 58 -0.06 2.51 -10.26
N TYR A 59 1.28 2.48 -10.25
CA TYR A 59 2.08 3.42 -11.05
C TYR A 59 1.83 3.31 -12.57
N ASN A 60 1.56 2.10 -13.06
CA ASN A 60 1.39 1.85 -14.50
C ASN A 60 -0.06 2.03 -14.99
N THR A 61 -1.05 1.84 -14.12
CA THR A 61 -2.46 1.83 -14.50
C THR A 61 -3.31 2.89 -13.79
N LEU A 62 -2.81 3.52 -12.72
CA LEU A 62 -3.57 4.37 -11.77
C LEU A 62 -4.74 3.63 -11.09
N TYR A 63 -4.70 2.29 -11.12
CA TYR A 63 -5.71 1.43 -10.53
C TYR A 63 -5.04 0.35 -9.70
N ILE A 64 -5.51 0.19 -8.47
CA ILE A 64 -5.11 -0.91 -7.60
C ILE A 64 -6.08 -2.08 -7.81
N PRO A 65 -5.59 -3.26 -8.27
CA PRO A 65 -6.43 -4.44 -8.40
C PRO A 65 -7.05 -4.83 -7.06
N ASP A 66 -8.33 -5.15 -7.10
CA ASP A 66 -9.08 -5.45 -5.89
C ASP A 66 -8.59 -6.75 -5.24
N ILE A 67 -8.16 -7.75 -6.04
CA ILE A 67 -7.55 -8.98 -5.52
C ILE A 67 -6.39 -8.67 -4.56
N LEU A 68 -5.53 -7.70 -4.90
CA LEU A 68 -4.37 -7.38 -4.08
C LEU A 68 -4.79 -6.68 -2.78
N ASN A 69 -5.76 -5.77 -2.85
CA ASN A 69 -6.34 -5.12 -1.69
C ASN A 69 -6.98 -6.13 -0.72
N TYR A 70 -7.82 -7.05 -1.23
CA TYR A 70 -8.44 -8.06 -0.38
C TYR A 70 -7.42 -9.05 0.17
N THR A 71 -6.39 -9.40 -0.59
CA THR A 71 -5.28 -10.22 -0.08
C THR A 71 -4.60 -9.54 1.11
N LEU A 72 -4.31 -8.24 1.01
CA LEU A 72 -3.73 -7.46 2.11
C LEU A 72 -4.65 -7.42 3.34
N ILE A 73 -5.95 -7.19 3.13
CA ILE A 73 -6.94 -7.15 4.21
C ILE A 73 -7.03 -8.50 4.92
N ILE A 74 -7.08 -9.61 4.17
CA ILE A 74 -7.13 -10.97 4.75
C ILE A 74 -5.87 -11.24 5.57
N LEU A 75 -4.70 -10.94 5.03
CA LEU A 75 -3.43 -11.08 5.77
C LEU A 75 -3.40 -10.21 7.03
N GLY A 76 -3.92 -8.99 6.95
CA GLY A 76 -4.09 -8.10 8.09
C GLY A 76 -4.96 -8.74 9.16
N ILE A 77 -6.19 -9.16 8.82
CA ILE A 77 -7.16 -9.74 9.77
C ILE A 77 -6.59 -10.97 10.49
N LEU A 78 -5.85 -11.83 9.80
CA LEU A 78 -5.31 -13.06 10.38
C LEU A 78 -4.28 -12.82 11.49
N ASN A 79 -3.64 -11.65 11.52
CA ASN A 79 -2.52 -11.36 12.42
C ASN A 79 -2.68 -10.00 13.14
N THR A 80 -3.93 -9.59 13.42
CA THR A 80 -4.24 -8.27 13.99
C THR A 80 -4.75 -8.33 15.42
N THR A 81 -4.71 -7.19 16.10
CA THR A 81 -5.30 -6.99 17.42
C THR A 81 -6.60 -6.21 17.33
N PHE A 82 -7.41 -6.23 18.40
CA PHE A 82 -8.63 -5.42 18.46
C PHE A 82 -8.36 -3.92 18.28
N LEU A 83 -7.21 -3.44 18.80
CA LEU A 83 -6.79 -2.05 18.64
C LEU A 83 -6.52 -1.68 17.17
N ASN A 84 -5.86 -2.56 16.41
CA ASN A 84 -5.60 -2.33 15.00
C ASN A 84 -6.91 -2.34 14.18
N ILE A 85 -7.85 -3.22 14.53
CA ILE A 85 -9.18 -3.25 13.90
C ILE A 85 -9.92 -1.94 14.16
N SER A 86 -9.91 -1.42 15.40
CA SER A 86 -10.61 -0.17 15.72
C SER A 86 -10.00 1.03 15.00
N ILE A 87 -8.65 1.10 14.93
CA ILE A 87 -7.94 2.10 14.12
C ILE A 87 -8.36 1.99 12.66
N GLY A 88 -8.39 0.78 12.11
CA GLY A 88 -8.76 0.58 10.71
C GLY A 88 -10.19 0.98 10.40
N ILE A 89 -11.16 0.62 11.25
CA ILE A 89 -12.56 1.03 11.08
C ILE A 89 -12.68 2.56 11.13
N MET A 90 -12.03 3.21 12.10
CA MET A 90 -12.00 4.66 12.20
C MET A 90 -11.46 5.29 10.91
N LEU A 91 -10.32 4.79 10.41
CA LEU A 91 -9.64 5.30 9.23
C LEU A 91 -10.50 5.08 7.96
N PHE A 92 -11.13 3.91 7.83
CA PHE A 92 -12.07 3.60 6.74
C PHE A 92 -13.28 4.55 6.73
N LEU A 93 -13.91 4.80 7.88
CA LEU A 93 -15.07 5.69 8.00
C LEU A 93 -14.72 7.15 7.67
N LEU A 94 -13.51 7.59 7.99
CA LEU A 94 -13.02 8.92 7.59
C LEU A 94 -12.81 8.98 6.08
N LEU A 95 -12.06 8.04 5.52
CA LEU A 95 -11.67 8.06 4.11
C LEU A 95 -12.83 7.81 3.14
N ILE A 96 -13.83 7.00 3.52
CA ILE A 96 -14.98 6.74 2.65
C ILE A 96 -15.78 8.02 2.37
N GLN A 97 -15.77 9.01 3.27
CA GLN A 97 -16.41 10.30 3.03
C GLN A 97 -15.70 11.10 1.92
N TYR A 98 -14.37 10.95 1.81
CA TYR A 98 -13.59 11.57 0.74
C TYR A 98 -13.76 10.83 -0.58
N ALA A 99 -13.86 9.49 -0.54
CA ALA A 99 -14.13 8.69 -1.73
C ALA A 99 -15.52 8.97 -2.32
N LYS A 100 -16.55 9.20 -1.48
CA LYS A 100 -17.89 9.63 -1.94
C LYS A 100 -17.91 10.99 -2.63
N LYS A 101 -16.87 11.82 -2.45
CA LYS A 101 -16.73 13.14 -3.07
C LYS A 101 -15.76 13.12 -4.26
N ASP A 102 -15.41 11.93 -4.76
CA ASP A 102 -14.43 11.70 -5.84
C ASP A 102 -13.05 12.32 -5.58
N LYS A 103 -12.71 12.55 -4.30
CA LYS A 103 -11.40 13.09 -3.89
C LYS A 103 -10.35 12.00 -3.66
N LEU A 104 -10.79 10.74 -3.56
CA LEU A 104 -9.94 9.59 -3.26
C LEU A 104 -10.53 8.34 -3.93
N GLY A 105 -9.68 7.48 -4.50
CA GLY A 105 -10.14 6.24 -5.10
C GLY A 105 -10.62 5.24 -4.04
N TYR A 106 -11.66 4.45 -4.35
CA TYR A 106 -12.06 3.35 -3.45
C TYR A 106 -10.96 2.30 -3.25
N GLY A 107 -10.09 2.11 -4.26
CA GLY A 107 -8.90 1.27 -4.14
C GLY A 107 -7.94 1.77 -3.06
N ASP A 108 -7.71 3.08 -2.99
CA ASP A 108 -6.85 3.73 -1.99
C ASP A 108 -7.41 3.58 -0.58
N VAL A 109 -8.73 3.72 -0.42
CA VAL A 109 -9.44 3.51 0.85
C VAL A 109 -9.21 2.08 1.36
N LYS A 110 -9.38 1.08 0.47
CA LYS A 110 -9.16 -0.33 0.82
C LYS A 110 -7.70 -0.61 1.16
N LEU A 111 -6.76 -0.01 0.42
CA LEU A 111 -5.33 -0.15 0.68
C LEU A 111 -4.97 0.37 2.08
N LEU A 112 -5.39 1.60 2.42
CA LEU A 112 -5.13 2.21 3.72
C LEU A 112 -5.81 1.45 4.86
N PHE A 113 -7.02 0.94 4.63
CA PHE A 113 -7.67 0.04 5.57
C PHE A 113 -6.85 -1.25 5.78
N GLY A 114 -6.45 -1.93 4.71
CA GLY A 114 -5.60 -3.13 4.79
C GLY A 114 -4.29 -2.87 5.53
N LEU A 115 -3.64 -1.73 5.25
CA LEU A 115 -2.41 -1.35 5.94
C LEU A 115 -2.63 -1.03 7.43
N SER A 116 -3.73 -0.40 7.79
CA SER A 116 -4.05 -0.12 9.20
C SER A 116 -4.25 -1.40 10.03
N LEU A 117 -4.76 -2.47 9.42
CA LEU A 117 -4.91 -3.76 10.09
C LEU A 117 -3.56 -4.40 10.38
N VAL A 118 -2.59 -4.21 9.49
CA VAL A 118 -1.22 -4.71 9.61
C VAL A 118 -0.40 -3.87 10.60
N TYR A 119 -0.35 -2.56 10.37
CA TYR A 119 0.58 -1.65 11.02
C TYR A 119 -0.02 -0.98 12.26
N GLY A 120 -1.33 -1.11 12.51
CA GLY A 120 -1.99 -0.49 13.65
C GLY A 120 -1.79 1.01 13.66
N ILE A 121 -1.31 1.54 14.79
CA ILE A 121 -1.03 2.98 14.93
C ILE A 121 0.09 3.47 14.01
N ASN A 122 1.00 2.59 13.59
CA ASN A 122 2.11 2.98 12.72
C ASN A 122 1.64 3.36 11.31
N ILE A 123 0.38 3.10 10.95
CA ILE A 123 -0.21 3.58 9.69
C ILE A 123 -0.11 5.10 9.54
N PHE A 124 -0.21 5.85 10.64
CA PHE A 124 -0.10 7.31 10.59
C PHE A 124 1.31 7.76 10.21
N TYR A 125 2.35 7.06 10.70
CA TYR A 125 3.73 7.32 10.27
C TYR A 125 3.91 7.01 8.79
N ILE A 126 3.37 5.88 8.30
CA ILE A 126 3.40 5.53 6.88
C ILE A 126 2.76 6.63 6.04
N ILE A 127 1.57 7.12 6.43
CA ILE A 127 0.88 8.22 5.73
C ILE A 127 1.74 9.48 5.73
N ILE A 128 2.30 9.88 6.88
CA ILE A 128 3.13 11.08 7.00
C ILE A 128 4.37 10.98 6.10
N PHE A 129 5.09 9.86 6.14
CA PHE A 129 6.25 9.64 5.26
C PHE A 129 5.85 9.65 3.78
N SER A 130 4.71 9.06 3.43
CA SER A 130 4.20 9.07 2.06
C SER A 130 3.94 10.49 1.55
N VAL A 131 3.36 11.35 2.40
CA VAL A 131 3.13 12.78 2.08
C VAL A 131 4.44 13.55 1.97
N ILE A 132 5.41 13.32 2.87
CA ILE A 132 6.72 13.97 2.79
C ILE A 132 7.42 13.58 1.48
N ILE A 133 7.42 12.30 1.13
CA ILE A 133 8.00 11.79 -0.11
C ILE A 133 7.26 12.39 -1.30
N SER A 134 5.93 12.43 -1.29
CA SER A 134 5.17 13.03 -2.38
C SER A 134 5.58 14.50 -2.59
N LEU A 135 5.67 15.31 -1.53
CA LEU A 135 6.07 16.72 -1.63
C LEU A 135 7.50 16.92 -2.18
N ILE A 136 8.44 16.03 -1.83
CA ILE A 136 9.81 16.09 -2.35
C ILE A 136 9.85 15.78 -3.85
N PHE A 137 9.06 14.80 -4.30
CA PHE A 137 9.08 14.30 -5.67
C PHE A 137 8.04 14.95 -6.61
N GLU A 138 7.06 15.68 -6.08
CA GLU A 138 5.98 16.34 -6.82
C GLU A 138 6.51 17.32 -7.88
N ARG A 139 7.73 17.84 -7.69
CA ARG A 139 8.40 18.73 -8.66
C ARG A 139 8.76 18.04 -9.98
N LYS A 140 8.73 16.71 -10.07
CA LYS A 140 9.19 15.97 -11.25
C LYS A 140 8.07 15.28 -12.02
N GLU A 141 7.17 14.56 -11.35
CA GLU A 141 6.03 13.85 -11.95
C GLU A 141 5.03 13.44 -10.84
N LYS A 142 3.72 13.46 -11.13
CA LYS A 142 2.70 12.97 -10.17
C LYS A 142 2.69 11.44 -10.19
N ALA A 143 3.12 10.80 -9.10
CA ALA A 143 2.95 9.37 -8.89
C ALA A 143 1.65 9.08 -8.13
N PRO A 144 1.06 7.88 -8.26
CA PRO A 144 -0.16 7.52 -7.55
C PRO A 144 0.12 7.12 -6.09
N LEU A 145 -0.95 7.08 -5.29
CA LEU A 145 -0.85 6.95 -3.83
C LEU A 145 -0.20 5.62 -3.40
N GLY A 146 -0.51 4.51 -4.07
CA GLY A 146 0.05 3.19 -3.75
C GLY A 146 1.57 3.15 -3.86
N TYR A 147 2.15 3.92 -4.80
CA TYR A 147 3.59 4.08 -4.91
C TYR A 147 4.19 4.81 -3.70
N TYR A 148 3.58 5.91 -3.26
CA TYR A 148 4.06 6.66 -2.10
C TYR A 148 3.86 5.88 -0.79
N LEU A 149 2.74 5.17 -0.64
CA LEU A 149 2.48 4.31 0.51
C LEU A 149 3.47 3.16 0.62
N PHE A 150 3.90 2.58 -0.50
CA PHE A 150 4.97 1.58 -0.52
C PHE A 150 6.27 2.15 0.06
N TRP A 151 6.68 3.35 -0.37
CA TRP A 151 7.88 3.99 0.18
C TRP A 151 7.71 4.41 1.65
N GLY A 152 6.53 4.89 2.04
CA GLY A 152 6.22 5.15 3.45
C GLY A 152 6.36 3.90 4.31
N ALA A 153 5.91 2.75 3.82
CA ALA A 153 6.05 1.46 4.49
C ALA A 153 7.51 0.98 4.55
N ILE A 154 8.32 1.23 3.52
CA ILE A 154 9.77 0.96 3.55
C ILE A 154 10.45 1.77 4.64
N VAL A 155 10.18 3.09 4.67
CA VAL A 155 10.79 3.98 5.65
C VAL A 155 10.39 3.57 7.05
N GLU A 156 9.10 3.29 7.30
CA GLU A 156 8.64 2.77 8.59
C GLU A 156 9.41 1.51 8.98
N ASN A 157 9.49 0.54 8.06
CA ASN A 157 10.05 -0.77 8.35
C ASN A 157 11.52 -0.70 8.74
N ILE A 158 12.27 0.25 8.16
CA ILE A 158 13.69 0.45 8.43
C ILE A 158 13.90 1.35 9.65
N TRP A 159 13.10 2.42 9.78
CA TRP A 159 13.22 3.38 10.88
C TRP A 159 12.99 2.69 12.22
N PHE A 160 11.94 1.89 12.37
CA PHE A 160 11.68 1.20 13.63
C PHE A 160 12.60 0.01 13.90
N PHE A 161 13.21 -0.59 12.86
CA PHE A 161 14.20 -1.66 13.05
C PHE A 161 15.56 -1.13 13.52
N ASN A 162 16.00 0.01 12.99
CA ASN A 162 17.36 0.51 13.20
C ASN A 162 17.46 1.73 14.10
N PHE A 163 16.37 2.51 14.24
CA PHE A 163 16.38 3.78 14.93
C PHE A 163 15.36 3.74 16.08
N GLN A 164 15.85 3.31 17.24
CA GLN A 164 15.17 3.48 18.51
C GLN A 164 15.83 4.64 19.28
N PRO A 165 15.56 5.91 18.92
CA PRO A 165 16.25 7.04 19.54
C PRO A 165 15.95 7.20 21.04
N PHE A 166 14.95 6.47 21.56
CA PHE A 166 14.49 6.54 22.95
C PHE A 166 14.70 5.24 23.75
N THR A 167 15.36 4.21 23.22
CA THR A 167 15.63 2.99 24.04
C THR A 167 16.76 3.12 25.04
N TYR A 168 17.33 4.32 25.15
CA TYR A 168 18.27 4.69 26.20
C TYR A 168 17.66 5.57 27.31
N PHE A 169 16.34 5.72 27.35
CA PHE A 169 15.62 6.36 28.46
C PHE A 169 14.72 5.38 29.21
#